data_AF-A0A2G3E0L3-F1
#
_entry.id   AF-A0A2G3E0L3-F1
#
_cell.length_a   1.000
_cell.length_b   1.000
_cell.length_c   1.000
_cell.angle_alpha   90.00
_cell.angle_beta   90.00
_cell.angle_gamma   90.00
#
_symmetry.space_group_name_H-M   'P 1'
#
loop_
_entity.id
_entity.type
_entity.pdbx_description
1 polymer ?
#
loop_
_entity_poly.entity_id
_entity_poly.type
_entity_poly.pdbx_seq_one_letter_code
_entity_poly.pdbx_strand_id
1 'polypeptide(L)'
;MEQSVQSNDNSYLDIMVQSLTKKLAVLDAIEKVNMQQKEILEDDMSSPDAFDKTVDQKSEYIDQLDQLDSGFDKLFDRVKELLETDRESYRDKIIQMQELIRQITDRSVDLQKQEARNKELMTNRFAQVKHRAKSVRANSKATTEYYKTMMKSGLIDPQFMDNKK
;
A
#
# COMPACT_ATOMS: atom_id res chain seq x y z
N MET A 1 3.95 36.80 35.09
CA MET A 1 4.12 36.85 33.62
C MET A 1 5.09 35.79 33.13
N GLU A 2 6.20 35.50 33.81
CA GLU A 2 7.12 34.41 33.40
C GLU A 2 6.48 33.00 33.49
N GLN A 3 5.74 32.69 34.56
CA GLN A 3 5.08 31.37 34.72
C GLN A 3 4.03 31.05 33.63
N SER A 4 3.37 32.06 33.05
CA SER A 4 2.39 31.86 31.97
C SER A 4 3.04 31.62 30.60
N VAL A 5 4.23 32.17 30.37
CA VAL A 5 4.98 31.98 29.11
C VAL A 5 5.56 30.57 29.06
N GLN A 6 6.17 30.12 30.15
CA GLN A 6 6.78 28.79 30.25
C GLN A 6 5.75 27.63 30.20
N SER A 7 4.50 27.91 30.59
CA SER A 7 3.38 26.96 30.45
C SER A 7 2.96 26.77 28.99
N ASN A 8 2.96 27.85 28.19
CA ASN A 8 2.65 27.78 26.77
C ASN A 8 3.79 27.13 25.96
N ASP A 9 5.03 27.39 26.33
CA ASP A 9 6.21 26.84 25.66
C ASP A 9 6.33 25.32 25.86
N ASN A 10 6.02 24.83 27.06
CA ASN A 10 5.88 23.40 27.31
C ASN A 10 4.76 22.77 26.48
N SER A 11 3.64 23.48 26.30
CA SER A 11 2.52 23.04 25.47
C SER A 11 2.91 22.84 24.01
N TYR A 12 3.69 23.74 23.41
CA TYR A 12 4.15 23.58 22.02
C TYR A 12 5.06 22.36 21.84
N LEU A 13 5.99 22.13 22.76
CA LEU A 13 6.85 20.94 22.75
C LEU A 13 6.04 19.65 22.93
N ASP A 14 5.03 19.66 23.81
CA ASP A 14 4.14 18.50 24.00
C ASP A 14 3.31 18.21 22.75
N ILE A 15 2.80 19.25 22.09
CA ILE A 15 2.09 19.10 20.81
C ILE A 15 3.04 18.53 19.74
N MET A 16 4.31 18.94 19.72
CA MET A 16 5.30 18.40 18.78
C MET A 16 5.55 16.91 19.01
N VAL A 17 5.80 16.52 20.26
CA VAL A 17 5.96 15.11 20.64
C VAL A 17 4.71 14.30 20.28
N GLN A 18 3.52 14.83 20.56
CA GLN A 18 2.26 14.18 20.19
C GLN A 18 2.10 14.04 18.67
N SER A 19 2.45 15.06 17.89
CA SER A 19 2.40 15.02 16.43
C SER A 19 3.32 13.93 15.87
N LEU A 20 4.57 13.88 16.33
CA LEU A 20 5.53 12.83 15.96
C LEU A 20 5.04 11.43 16.36
N THR A 21 4.50 11.29 17.57
CA THR A 21 3.93 10.01 18.05
C THR A 21 2.76 9.56 17.16
N LYS A 22 1.89 10.49 16.77
CA LYS A 22 0.78 10.20 15.85
C LYS A 22 1.28 9.79 14.47
N LYS A 23 2.28 10.48 13.90
CA LYS A 23 2.88 10.09 12.61
C LYS A 23 3.44 8.67 12.67
N LEU A 24 4.16 8.32 13.73
CA LEU A 24 4.67 6.96 13.92
C LEU A 24 3.54 5.92 13.99
N ALA A 25 2.47 6.21 14.73
CA ALA A 25 1.32 5.31 14.83
C ALA A 25 0.59 5.11 13.49
N VAL A 26 0.49 6.17 12.67
CA VAL A 26 -0.08 6.08 11.32
C VAL A 26 0.82 5.24 10.41
N LEU A 27 2.15 5.43 10.48
CA LEU A 27 3.10 4.59 9.73
C LEU A 27 3.00 3.11 10.12
N ASP A 28 2.86 2.80 11.42
CA ASP A 28 2.63 1.43 11.90
C ASP A 28 1.32 0.84 11.36
N ALA A 29 0.27 1.67 11.20
CA ALA A 29 -1.00 1.25 10.61
C ALA A 29 -0.86 0.96 9.11
N ILE A 30 -0.15 1.82 8.36
CA ILE A 30 0.13 1.59 6.94
C ILE A 30 0.94 0.31 6.76
N GLU A 31 1.94 0.06 7.62
CA GLU A 31 2.74 -1.16 7.54
C GLU A 31 1.88 -2.42 7.72
N LYS A 32 0.93 -2.43 8.67
CA LYS A 32 0.00 -3.55 8.86
C LYS A 32 -0.85 -3.80 7.62
N VAL A 33 -1.42 -2.75 7.03
CA VAL A 33 -2.22 -2.89 5.79
C VAL A 33 -1.33 -3.33 4.63
N ASN A 34 -0.08 -2.89 4.58
CA ASN A 34 0.86 -3.31 3.55
C ASN A 34 1.28 -4.78 3.69
N MET A 35 1.43 -5.30 4.92
CA MET A 35 1.60 -6.74 5.15
C MET A 35 0.36 -7.54 4.73
N GLN A 36 -0.84 -7.06 5.05
CA GLN A 36 -2.09 -7.70 4.59
C GLN A 36 -2.22 -7.69 3.07
N GLN A 37 -1.86 -6.58 2.41
CA GLN A 37 -1.83 -6.50 0.95
C GLN A 37 -0.89 -7.54 0.36
N LYS A 38 0.28 -7.76 0.98
CA LYS A 38 1.21 -8.81 0.56
C LYS A 38 0.57 -10.20 0.62
N GLU A 39 -0.06 -10.55 1.75
CA GLU A 39 -0.75 -11.84 1.92
C GLU A 39 -1.84 -12.05 0.85
N ILE A 40 -2.63 -11.01 0.57
CA ILE A 40 -3.65 -11.02 -0.49
C ILE A 40 -3.01 -11.25 -1.87
N LEU A 41 -1.86 -10.63 -2.15
CA LEU A 41 -1.17 -10.77 -3.43
C LEU A 41 -0.50 -12.15 -3.61
N GLU A 42 -0.10 -12.79 -2.51
CA GLU A 42 0.47 -14.14 -2.51
C GLU A 42 -0.61 -15.24 -2.56
N ASP A 43 -1.84 -14.95 -2.16
CA ASP A 43 -2.97 -15.87 -2.26
C ASP A 43 -3.63 -15.85 -3.66
N ASP A 44 -3.53 -16.97 -4.36
CA ASP A 44 -4.12 -17.20 -5.68
C ASP A 44 -5.66 -17.19 -5.67
N MET A 45 -6.29 -17.38 -4.52
CA MET A 45 -7.75 -17.41 -4.35
C MET A 45 -8.35 -16.06 -3.90
N SER A 46 -7.51 -15.10 -3.53
CA SER A 46 -7.99 -13.80 -3.03
C SER A 46 -8.67 -12.99 -4.14
N SER A 47 -9.71 -12.24 -3.79
CA SER A 47 -10.46 -11.42 -4.74
C SER A 47 -9.76 -10.09 -5.06
N PRO A 48 -10.00 -9.51 -6.26
CA PRO A 48 -9.57 -8.14 -6.57
C PRO A 48 -10.07 -7.10 -5.56
N ASP A 49 -11.34 -7.22 -5.13
CA ASP A 49 -11.94 -6.31 -4.14
C ASP A 49 -11.19 -6.29 -2.80
N ALA A 50 -10.59 -7.41 -2.39
CA ALA A 50 -9.79 -7.46 -1.17
C ALA A 50 -8.52 -6.61 -1.30
N PHE A 51 -7.89 -6.62 -2.47
CA PHE A 51 -6.75 -5.75 -2.76
C PHE A 51 -7.16 -4.28 -2.80
N ASP A 52 -8.25 -3.94 -3.48
CA ASP A 52 -8.72 -2.55 -3.60
C ASP A 52 -8.99 -1.94 -2.21
N LYS A 53 -9.60 -2.68 -1.29
CA LYS A 53 -9.77 -2.25 0.10
C LYS A 53 -8.46 -1.89 0.80
N THR A 54 -7.38 -2.63 0.55
CA THR A 54 -6.07 -2.28 1.14
C THR A 54 -5.50 -1.00 0.54
N VAL A 55 -5.77 -0.71 -0.73
CA VAL A 55 -5.35 0.53 -1.38
C VAL A 55 -6.12 1.72 -0.81
N ASP A 56 -7.44 1.59 -0.64
CA ASP A 56 -8.30 2.61 -0.05
C ASP A 56 -7.86 2.92 1.39
N GLN A 57 -7.68 1.89 2.23
CA GLN A 57 -7.21 2.05 3.61
C GLN A 57 -5.84 2.73 3.70
N LYS A 58 -4.89 2.34 2.84
CA LYS A 58 -3.59 3.01 2.77
C LYS A 58 -3.73 4.48 2.38
N SER A 59 -4.64 4.80 1.45
CA SER A 59 -4.88 6.17 1.01
C SER A 59 -5.42 7.04 2.16
N GLU A 60 -6.36 6.53 2.95
CA GLU A 60 -6.88 7.23 4.15
C GLU A 60 -5.79 7.53 5.18
N TYR A 61 -4.82 6.62 5.35
CA TYR A 61 -3.69 6.85 6.26
C TYR A 61 -2.65 7.82 5.68
N ILE A 62 -2.44 7.82 4.36
CA ILE A 62 -1.58 8.80 3.69
C ILE A 62 -2.18 10.20 3.86
N ASP A 63 -3.49 10.37 3.67
CA ASP A 63 -4.18 11.64 3.89
C ASP A 63 -4.01 12.13 5.34
N GLN A 64 -4.02 11.22 6.32
CA GLN A 64 -3.73 11.55 7.72
C GLN A 64 -2.29 12.01 7.93
N LEU A 65 -1.30 11.40 7.27
CA LEU A 65 0.09 11.86 7.32
C LEU A 65 0.22 13.25 6.73
N ASP A 66 -0.38 13.51 5.56
CA ASP A 66 -0.34 14.81 4.89
C ASP A 66 -0.97 15.91 5.76
N GLN A 67 -2.07 15.59 6.45
CA GLN A 67 -2.67 16.51 7.43
C GLN A 67 -1.73 16.81 8.59
N LEU A 68 -1.08 15.79 9.16
CA LEU A 68 -0.10 15.96 10.25
C LEU A 68 1.13 16.76 9.80
N ASP A 69 1.56 16.60 8.55
CA ASP A 69 2.68 17.34 7.95
C ASP A 69 2.33 18.81 7.67
N SER A 70 1.11 19.10 7.19
CA SER A 70 0.67 20.46 6.87
C SER A 70 0.74 21.45 8.05
N GLY A 71 0.57 20.95 9.27
CA GLY A 71 0.66 21.74 10.50
C GLY A 71 2.05 21.77 11.13
N PHE A 72 3.00 21.01 10.59
CA PHE A 72 4.27 20.73 11.24
C PHE A 72 5.26 21.90 11.12
N ASP A 73 5.38 22.54 9.95
CA ASP A 73 6.38 23.58 9.71
C ASP A 73 6.26 24.75 10.70
N LYS A 74 5.03 25.26 10.89
CA LYS A 74 4.77 26.36 11.83
C LYS A 74 5.03 25.97 13.28
N LEU A 75 4.70 24.73 13.64
CA LEU A 75 4.97 24.20 14.97
C LEU A 75 6.46 24.04 15.21
N PHE A 76 7.20 23.58 14.19
CA PHE A 76 8.64 23.41 14.24
C PHE A 76 9.36 24.76 14.38
N ASP A 77 8.98 25.77 13.61
CA ASP A 77 9.57 27.12 13.73
C ASP A 77 9.42 27.65 15.15
N ARG A 78 8.21 27.50 15.75
CA ARG A 78 7.97 27.92 17.12
C ARG A 78 8.80 27.12 18.13
N VAL A 79 8.86 25.80 18.00
CA VAL A 79 9.66 24.94 18.86
C VAL A 79 11.15 25.29 18.75
N LYS A 80 11.64 25.58 17.55
CA LYS A 80 13.04 25.95 17.33
C LYS A 80 13.43 27.22 18.08
N GLU A 81 12.62 28.28 18.00
CA GLU A 81 12.85 29.52 18.76
C GLU A 81 12.95 29.27 20.27
N LEU A 82 12.08 28.39 20.79
CA LEU A 82 12.09 28.01 22.21
C LEU A 82 13.36 27.27 22.61
N LEU A 83 13.82 26.35 21.76
CA LEU A 83 15.04 25.57 22.00
C LEU A 83 16.32 26.40 21.86
N GLU A 84 16.32 27.48 21.07
CA GLU A 84 17.43 28.43 21.00
C GLU A 84 17.53 29.30 22.25
N THR A 85 16.39 29.56 22.89
CA THR A 85 16.30 30.42 24.09
C THR A 85 16.65 29.66 25.38
N ASP A 86 16.14 28.44 25.56
CA ASP A 86 16.36 27.65 26.78
C ASP A 86 16.45 26.14 26.50
N ARG A 87 17.57 25.71 25.93
CA ARG A 87 17.75 24.31 25.53
C ARG A 87 17.86 23.34 26.71
N GLU A 88 18.49 23.76 27.81
CA GLU A 88 18.79 22.85 28.92
C GLU A 88 17.51 22.39 29.62
N SER A 89 16.55 23.29 29.83
CA SER A 89 15.26 22.98 30.45
C SER A 89 14.42 21.97 29.66
N TYR A 90 14.68 21.79 28.36
CA TYR A 90 13.90 20.91 27.48
C TYR A 90 14.66 19.67 26.99
N ARG A 91 15.81 19.36 27.59
CA ARG A 91 16.70 18.27 27.15
C ARG A 91 15.98 16.93 26.94
N ASP A 92 15.14 16.52 27.88
CA ASP A 92 14.45 15.23 27.81
C ASP A 92 13.46 15.17 26.64
N LYS A 93 12.71 16.25 26.42
CA LYS A 93 11.79 16.36 25.28
C LYS A 93 12.54 16.37 23.94
N ILE A 94 13.69 17.04 23.87
CA ILE A 94 14.55 17.02 22.67
C ILE A 94 14.98 15.59 22.35
N ILE A 95 15.48 14.85 23.33
CA ILE A 95 15.91 13.45 23.15
C ILE A 95 14.72 12.61 22.66
N GLN A 96 13.55 12.77 23.26
CA GLN A 96 12.34 12.06 22.86
C GLN A 96 11.94 12.37 21.41
N MET A 97 11.94 13.64 21.01
CA MET A 97 11.62 14.04 19.64
C MET A 97 12.64 13.46 18.64
N GLN A 98 13.94 13.50 18.96
CA GLN A 98 14.99 12.95 18.12
C GLN A 98 14.82 11.43 17.91
N GLU A 99 14.47 10.71 18.97
CA GLU A 99 14.21 9.28 18.90
C GLU A 99 12.97 8.97 18.05
N LEU A 100 11.87 9.72 18.24
CA LEU A 100 10.68 9.58 17.41
C LEU A 100 10.97 9.86 15.93
N ILE A 101 11.74 10.91 15.62
CA ILE A 101 12.13 11.24 14.24
C ILE A 101 12.96 10.11 13.62
N ARG A 102 13.88 9.51 14.38
CA ARG A 102 14.65 8.35 13.92
C ARG A 102 13.72 7.18 13.60
N GLN A 103 12.82 6.81 14.51
CA GLN A 103 11.87 5.72 14.30
C GLN A 103 10.96 5.96 13.09
N ILE A 104 10.45 7.18 12.92
CA ILE A 104 9.65 7.59 11.75
C ILE A 104 10.45 7.40 10.46
N THR A 105 11.70 7.83 10.45
CA THR A 105 12.58 7.74 9.27
C THR A 105 12.86 6.28 8.91
N ASP A 106 13.26 5.47 9.89
CA ASP A 106 13.57 4.05 9.69
C ASP A 106 12.33 3.29 9.19
N ARG A 107 11.16 3.51 9.83
CA ARG A 107 9.89 2.92 9.41
C ARG A 107 9.51 3.33 7.99
N SER A 108 9.68 4.60 7.64
CA SER A 108 9.35 5.11 6.31
C SER A 108 10.19 4.44 5.22
N VAL A 109 11.50 4.28 5.47
CA VAL A 109 12.41 3.58 4.53
C VAL A 109 12.01 2.12 4.36
N ASP A 110 11.70 1.42 5.46
CA ASP A 110 11.31 0.02 5.38
C ASP A 110 9.96 -0.17 4.72
N LEU A 111 8.99 0.71 5.00
CA LEU A 111 7.70 0.74 4.34
C LEU A 111 7.85 0.95 2.83
N GLN A 112 8.69 1.89 2.38
CA GLN A 112 8.97 2.11 0.96
C GLN A 112 9.51 0.84 0.27
N LYS A 113 10.42 0.11 0.91
CA LYS A 113 10.92 -1.18 0.39
C LYS A 113 9.82 -2.24 0.33
N GLN A 114 8.94 -2.30 1.32
CA GLN A 114 7.81 -3.23 1.33
C GLN A 114 6.80 -2.88 0.21
N GLU A 115 6.43 -1.61 0.04
CA GLU A 115 5.57 -1.12 -1.04
C GLU A 115 6.14 -1.43 -2.42
N ALA A 116 7.45 -1.23 -2.63
CA ALA A 116 8.10 -1.58 -3.89
C ALA A 116 7.97 -3.08 -4.22
N ARG A 117 8.14 -3.95 -3.22
CA ARG A 117 7.94 -5.41 -3.36
C ARG A 117 6.48 -5.76 -3.64
N ASN A 118 5.54 -5.16 -2.93
CA ASN A 118 4.11 -5.39 -3.15
C ASN A 118 3.67 -4.93 -4.55
N LYS A 119 4.21 -3.82 -5.04
CA LYS A 119 3.97 -3.34 -6.41
C LYS A 119 4.48 -4.33 -7.46
N GLU A 120 5.63 -4.96 -7.23
CA GLU A 120 6.16 -6.00 -8.10
C GLU A 120 5.26 -7.26 -8.08
N LEU A 121 4.88 -7.73 -6.90
CA LEU A 121 3.96 -8.87 -6.73
C LEU A 121 2.63 -8.62 -7.46
N MET A 122 2.04 -7.44 -7.26
CA MET A 122 0.82 -7.01 -7.93
C MET A 122 0.99 -7.05 -9.46
N THR A 123 2.08 -6.49 -9.98
CA THR A 123 2.37 -6.47 -11.43
C THR A 123 2.44 -7.89 -12.00
N ASN A 124 3.13 -8.79 -11.30
CA ASN A 124 3.23 -10.20 -11.67
C ASN A 124 1.87 -10.90 -11.63
N ARG A 125 1.06 -10.66 -10.59
CA ARG A 125 -0.29 -11.23 -10.45
C ARG A 125 -1.21 -10.79 -11.59
N PHE A 126 -1.22 -9.50 -11.93
CA PHE A 126 -2.01 -9.00 -13.07
C PHE A 126 -1.57 -9.61 -14.40
N ALA A 127 -0.27 -9.76 -14.63
CA ALA A 127 0.25 -10.42 -15.83
C ALA A 127 -0.23 -11.88 -15.93
N GLN A 128 -0.21 -12.62 -14.82
CA GLN A 128 -0.71 -14.00 -14.77
C GLN A 128 -2.22 -14.08 -15.03
N VAL A 129 -3.02 -13.23 -14.38
CA VAL A 129 -4.48 -13.16 -14.60
C VAL A 129 -4.79 -12.88 -16.08
N LYS A 130 -4.08 -11.93 -16.69
CA LYS A 130 -4.23 -11.60 -18.13
C LYS A 130 -3.87 -12.78 -19.02
N HIS A 131 -2.79 -13.51 -18.70
CA HIS A 131 -2.40 -14.70 -19.44
C HIS A 131 -3.46 -15.82 -19.33
N ARG A 132 -3.93 -16.11 -18.11
CA ARG A 132 -5.00 -17.10 -17.86
C ARG A 132 -6.27 -16.74 -18.65
N ALA A 133 -6.70 -15.47 -18.64
CA ALA A 133 -7.86 -15.00 -19.40
C ALA A 133 -7.70 -15.18 -20.92
N LYS A 134 -6.49 -14.92 -21.46
CA LYS A 134 -6.19 -15.15 -22.88
C LYS A 134 -6.25 -16.64 -23.24
N SER A 135 -5.68 -17.51 -22.38
CA SER A 135 -5.72 -18.96 -22.57
C SER A 135 -7.14 -19.51 -22.55
N VAL A 136 -7.98 -19.07 -21.62
CA VAL A 136 -9.40 -19.48 -21.54
C VAL A 136 -10.14 -19.08 -22.82
N ARG A 137 -9.95 -17.85 -23.31
CA ARG A 137 -10.55 -17.40 -24.58
C ARG A 137 -10.06 -18.20 -25.78
N ALA A 138 -8.78 -18.55 -25.84
CA ALA A 138 -8.21 -19.37 -26.91
C ALA A 138 -8.79 -20.80 -26.88
N ASN A 139 -8.86 -21.42 -25.70
CA ASN A 139 -9.43 -22.76 -25.53
C ASN A 139 -10.93 -22.81 -25.84
N SER A 140 -11.68 -21.78 -25.46
CA SER A 140 -13.10 -21.65 -25.82
C SER A 140 -13.31 -21.53 -27.34
N LYS A 141 -12.44 -20.77 -28.04
CA LYS A 141 -12.47 -20.70 -29.51
C LYS A 141 -12.13 -22.05 -30.15
N ALA A 142 -11.05 -22.70 -29.70
CA ALA A 142 -10.62 -23.99 -30.23
C ALA A 142 -11.67 -25.10 -30.03
N THR A 143 -12.31 -25.16 -28.86
CA THR A 143 -13.42 -26.11 -28.62
C THR A 143 -14.64 -25.82 -29.48
N THR A 144 -15.01 -24.54 -29.65
CA THR A 144 -16.12 -24.15 -30.54
C THR A 144 -15.82 -24.50 -32.00
N GLU A 145 -14.60 -24.27 -32.47
CA GLU A 145 -14.17 -24.63 -33.82
C GLU A 145 -14.08 -26.15 -34.01
N TYR A 146 -13.62 -26.90 -33.00
CA TYR A 146 -13.60 -28.35 -33.01
C TYR A 146 -15.03 -28.92 -33.11
N TYR A 147 -15.97 -28.45 -32.28
CA TYR A 147 -17.38 -28.83 -32.35
C TYR A 147 -18.00 -28.48 -33.71
N LYS A 148 -17.72 -27.28 -34.23
CA LYS A 148 -18.22 -26.85 -35.55
C LYS A 148 -17.66 -27.71 -36.68
N THR A 149 -16.38 -28.07 -36.61
CA THR A 149 -15.71 -28.91 -37.62
C THR A 149 -16.19 -30.35 -37.54
N MET A 150 -16.40 -30.91 -36.35
CA MET A 150 -16.97 -32.25 -36.18
C MET A 150 -18.44 -32.32 -36.61
N MET A 151 -19.30 -31.35 -36.26
CA MET A 151 -20.67 -31.31 -36.76
C MET A 151 -20.72 -31.17 -38.29
N LYS A 152 -19.82 -30.37 -38.87
CA LYS A 152 -19.76 -30.17 -40.33
C LYS A 152 -19.17 -31.39 -41.06
N SER A 153 -18.26 -32.14 -40.41
CA SER A 153 -17.69 -33.39 -40.94
C SER A 153 -18.60 -34.61 -40.75
N GLY A 154 -19.59 -34.54 -39.85
CA GLY A 154 -20.71 -35.50 -39.76
C GLY A 154 -21.79 -35.29 -40.84
N LEU A 155 -21.65 -34.23 -41.66
CA LEU A 155 -22.45 -33.96 -42.85
C LEU A 155 -21.68 -34.24 -44.15
N ILE A 156 -20.60 -35.02 -44.09
CA ILE A 156 -19.92 -35.56 -45.27
C ILE A 156 -20.43 -36.99 -45.45
N ASP A 157 -21.33 -37.14 -46.44
CA ASP A 157 -21.87 -38.39 -46.94
C ASP A 157 -20.74 -39.41 -47.20
N PRO A 158 -20.80 -40.64 -46.66
CA PRO A 158 -19.81 -41.68 -46.92
C PRO A 158 -20.01 -42.28 -48.32
N GLN A 159 -19.92 -41.46 -49.36
CA GLN A 159 -19.82 -41.91 -50.74
C GLN A 159 -18.39 -41.79 -51.18
N PHE A 160 -17.56 -42.77 -50.81
CA PHE A 160 -16.59 -43.43 -51.68
C PHE A 160 -15.88 -44.50 -50.87
N MET A 161 -16.43 -45.72 -50.84
CA MET A 161 -15.61 -46.93 -50.86
C MET A 161 -16.32 -48.00 -51.70
N ASP A 162 -15.73 -48.17 -52.89
CA ASP A 162 -15.79 -49.22 -53.90
C ASP A 162 -16.06 -50.64 -53.36
N ASN A 163 -16.86 -51.42 -54.10
CA ASN A 163 -16.52 -52.81 -54.39
C ASN A 163 -17.24 -53.31 -55.65
N LYS A 164 -16.47 -53.37 -56.74
CA LYS A 164 -16.54 -54.33 -57.87
C LYS A 164 -17.56 -55.48 -57.75
N LYS A 165 -18.40 -55.62 -58.78
CA LYS A 165 -18.55 -56.81 -59.64
C LYS A 165 -19.30 -56.48 -60.93
#